data_AF-A0A960DQF3-F1
#
_entry.id   AF-A0A960DQF3-F1
#
_cell.length_a   1.000
_cell.length_b   1.000
_cell.length_c   1.000
_cell.angle_alpha   90.00
_cell.angle_beta   90.00
_cell.angle_gamma   90.00
#
_symmetry.space_group_name_H-M   'P 1'
#
loop_
_entity.id
_entity.type
_entity.pdbx_description
1 polymer ?
#
loop_
_entity_poly.entity_id
_entity_poly.type
_entity_poly.pdbx_seq_one_letter_code
_entity_poly.pdbx_strand_id
1 'polypeptide(L)'
;VGARLVHMSTDMVFAGRAADYTEADPPDAVLDYGRWKAEAEAAVADACPEAVLVRASLLYGTGRSSRAQEDVADVLAGRKAMRFFTDEYRCPTHAADVAAALVQVAG
;
A
#
# COMPACT_ATOMS: atom_id res chain seq x y z
N VAL A 1 12.51 -0.83 25.69
CA VAL A 1 11.22 -0.12 25.67
C VAL A 1 10.17 -1.13 25.25
N GLY A 2 9.14 -1.39 26.06
CA GLY A 2 8.08 -2.36 25.74
C GLY A 2 7.08 -1.81 24.72
N ALA A 3 7.56 -1.43 23.53
CA ALA A 3 6.74 -0.85 22.47
C ALA A 3 6.41 -1.90 21.40
N ARG A 4 5.22 -1.78 20.80
CA ARG A 4 4.82 -2.58 19.63
C ARG A 4 5.32 -1.91 18.35
N LEU A 5 5.94 -2.69 17.47
CA LEU A 5 6.35 -2.21 16.15
C LEU A 5 5.23 -2.45 15.14
N VAL A 6 4.78 -1.39 14.48
CA VAL A 6 3.88 -1.47 13.32
C VAL A 6 4.66 -0.96 12.10
N HIS A 7 4.86 -1.84 11.11
CA HIS A 7 5.60 -1.53 9.89
C HIS A 7 4.64 -1.38 8.71
N MET A 8 4.57 -0.16 8.17
CA MET A 8 3.82 0.14 6.95
C MET A 8 4.55 -0.41 5.72
N SER A 9 3.80 -1.10 4.87
CA SER A 9 4.25 -1.66 3.60
C SER A 9 3.25 -1.39 2.47
N THR A 10 3.35 -2.13 1.37
CA THR A 10 2.64 -1.87 0.11
C THR A 10 2.16 -3.16 -0.51
N ASP A 11 1.08 -3.08 -1.28
CA ASP A 11 0.64 -4.11 -2.23
C ASP A 11 1.65 -4.40 -3.34
N MET A 12 2.54 -3.46 -3.66
CA MET A 12 3.58 -3.62 -4.68
C MET A 12 4.65 -4.67 -4.33
N VAL A 13 4.58 -5.27 -3.13
CA VAL A 13 5.34 -6.48 -2.79
C VAL A 13 4.89 -7.69 -3.61
N PHE A 14 3.72 -7.59 -4.26
CA PHE A 14 3.17 -8.59 -5.15
C PHE A 14 3.30 -8.18 -6.63
N ALA A 15 3.30 -9.19 -7.51
CA ALA A 15 3.39 -9.02 -8.95
C ALA A 15 2.08 -8.61 -9.63
N GLY A 16 0.93 -8.71 -8.95
CA GLY A 16 -0.38 -8.39 -9.53
C GLY A 16 -0.91 -9.46 -10.50
N ARG A 17 -0.47 -10.73 -10.38
CA ARG A 17 -0.92 -11.83 -11.25
C ARG A 17 -2.20 -12.49 -10.75
N ALA A 18 -2.40 -12.54 -9.44
CA ALA A 18 -3.61 -13.04 -8.80
C ALA A 18 -4.55 -11.87 -8.48
N ALA A 19 -5.85 -12.16 -8.42
CA ALA A 19 -6.87 -11.18 -8.06
C ALA A 19 -7.09 -11.07 -6.53
N ASP A 20 -6.61 -12.06 -5.79
CA ASP A 20 -7.01 -12.37 -4.41
C ASP A 20 -5.81 -12.69 -3.51
N TYR A 21 -4.75 -11.86 -3.59
CA TYR A 21 -3.63 -11.96 -2.66
C TYR A 21 -4.08 -11.85 -1.20
N THR A 22 -3.52 -12.70 -0.36
CA THR A 22 -3.70 -12.76 1.09
C THR A 22 -2.38 -12.45 1.80
N GLU A 23 -2.42 -12.25 3.11
CA GLU A 23 -1.23 -12.04 3.94
C GLU A 23 -0.31 -13.27 3.98
N ALA A 24 -0.85 -14.46 3.68
CA ALA A 24 -0.10 -15.72 3.65
C ALA A 24 0.70 -15.91 2.35
N ASP A 25 0.41 -15.13 1.30
CA ASP A 25 1.09 -15.26 0.03
C ASP A 25 2.51 -14.67 0.09
N PRO A 26 3.51 -15.37 -0.51
CA PRO A 26 4.87 -14.88 -0.53
C PRO A 26 5.01 -13.67 -1.46
N PRO A 27 5.76 -12.63 -1.07
CA PRO A 27 6.11 -11.53 -1.96
C PRO A 27 6.83 -11.99 -3.23
N ASP A 28 6.41 -11.48 -4.38
CA ASP A 28 6.96 -11.78 -5.71
C ASP A 28 7.11 -10.51 -6.58
N ALA A 29 7.37 -9.39 -5.93
CA ALA A 29 7.45 -8.04 -6.48
C ALA A 29 8.20 -7.95 -7.82
N VAL A 30 7.59 -7.21 -8.76
CA VAL A 30 8.16 -6.99 -10.11
C VAL A 30 8.85 -5.63 -10.24
N LEU A 31 8.64 -4.71 -9.28
CA LEU A 31 9.29 -3.39 -9.24
C LEU A 31 10.32 -3.32 -8.12
N ASP A 32 11.38 -2.53 -8.32
CA ASP A 32 12.43 -2.30 -7.33
C ASP A 32 11.87 -1.81 -5.98
N TYR A 33 10.91 -0.88 -6.01
CA TYR A 33 10.25 -0.38 -4.80
C TYR A 33 9.59 -1.51 -4.00
N GLY A 34 8.84 -2.38 -4.69
CA GLY A 34 8.19 -3.53 -4.08
C GLY A 34 9.19 -4.52 -3.48
N ARG A 35 10.27 -4.80 -4.21
CA ARG A 35 11.35 -5.67 -3.74
C ARG A 35 12.00 -5.12 -2.46
N TRP A 36 12.36 -3.84 -2.43
CA TRP A 36 12.94 -3.21 -1.23
C TRP A 36 11.96 -3.21 -0.04
N LYS A 37 10.65 -3.10 -0.29
CA LYS A 37 9.64 -3.22 0.75
C LYS A 37 9.51 -4.65 1.29
N ALA A 38 9.57 -5.66 0.43
CA ALA A 38 9.61 -7.06 0.85
C ALA A 38 10.88 -7.41 1.65
N GLU A 39 12.05 -6.89 1.24
CA GLU A 39 13.29 -7.01 2.00
C GLU A 39 13.18 -6.38 3.40
N ALA A 40 12.54 -5.20 3.49
CA ALA A 40 12.28 -4.54 4.77
C ALA A 40 11.29 -5.34 5.65
N GLU A 41 10.24 -5.92 5.07
CA GLU A 41 9.30 -6.80 5.78
C GLU A 41 10.05 -8.00 6.38
N ALA A 42 10.92 -8.66 5.61
CA ALA A 42 11.71 -9.79 6.08
C ALA A 42 12.66 -9.39 7.22
N ALA A 43 13.36 -8.25 7.08
CA ALA A 43 14.26 -7.74 8.13
C ALA A 43 13.50 -7.38 9.42
N VAL A 44 12.29 -6.81 9.31
CA VAL A 44 11.44 -6.51 10.46
C VAL A 44 10.96 -7.79 11.14
N ALA A 45 10.51 -8.79 10.38
CA ALA A 45 10.05 -10.06 10.92
C ALA A 45 11.17 -10.82 11.64
N ASP A 46 12.41 -10.77 11.12
CA ASP A 46 13.59 -11.37 11.75
C ASP A 46 13.99 -10.65 13.05
N ALA A 47 14.02 -9.31 13.02
CA ALA A 47 14.43 -8.51 14.18
C ALA A 47 13.35 -8.39 15.27
N CYS A 48 12.07 -8.46 14.90
CA CYS A 48 10.93 -8.29 15.79
C CYS A 48 9.75 -9.19 15.36
N PRO A 49 9.73 -10.47 15.79
CA PRO A 49 8.69 -11.43 15.39
C PRO A 49 7.25 -11.04 15.78
N GLU A 50 7.09 -10.18 16.79
CA GLU A 50 5.80 -9.66 17.26
C GLU A 50 5.34 -8.39 16.52
N ALA A 51 6.11 -7.92 15.52
CA ALA A 51 5.76 -6.76 14.73
C ALA A 51 4.51 -7.02 13.88
N VAL A 52 3.72 -5.97 13.64
CA VAL A 52 2.59 -6.01 12.72
C VAL A 52 3.00 -5.40 11.39
N LEU A 53 2.94 -6.18 10.32
CA LEU A 53 3.16 -5.71 8.96
C LEU A 53 1.82 -5.29 8.34
N VAL A 54 1.71 -4.05 7.87
CA VAL A 54 0.46 -3.53 7.28
C VAL A 54 0.72 -3.11 5.83
N ARG A 55 0.20 -3.87 4.87
CA ARG A 55 0.31 -3.55 3.44
C ARG A 55 -0.88 -2.69 3.02
N ALA A 56 -0.63 -1.51 2.46
CA ALA A 56 -1.67 -0.61 1.97
C ALA A 56 -1.50 -0.29 0.49
N SER A 57 -2.61 -0.05 -0.20
CA SER A 57 -2.68 0.26 -1.63
C SER A 57 -3.06 1.72 -1.84
N LEU A 58 -2.29 2.42 -2.67
CA LEU A 58 -2.63 3.75 -3.23
C LEU A 58 -3.31 4.71 -2.23
N LEU A 59 -2.58 5.08 -1.18
CA LEU A 59 -3.08 5.98 -0.15
C LEU A 59 -3.47 7.35 -0.74
N TYR A 60 -4.68 7.81 -0.42
CA TYR A 60 -5.17 9.14 -0.79
C TYR A 60 -5.80 9.84 0.42
N GLY A 61 -6.06 11.15 0.30
CA GLY A 61 -6.72 11.92 1.37
C GLY A 61 -5.79 12.42 2.47
N THR A 62 -4.47 12.46 2.24
CA THR A 62 -3.46 12.98 3.19
C THR A 62 -3.39 14.52 3.22
N GLY A 63 -4.24 15.22 2.47
CA GLY A 63 -4.13 16.66 2.21
C GLY A 63 -3.02 17.04 1.23
N ARG A 64 -2.20 16.07 0.78
CA ARG A 64 -1.22 16.22 -0.31
C ARG A 64 -1.55 15.22 -1.41
N SER A 65 -1.87 15.73 -2.59
CA SER A 65 -2.15 14.89 -3.75
C SER A 65 -0.87 14.59 -4.51
N SER A 66 -0.73 13.35 -4.99
CA SER A 66 0.25 13.05 -6.03
C SER A 66 -0.24 13.57 -7.39
N ARG A 67 0.66 13.73 -8.35
CA ARG A 67 0.28 14.14 -9.71
C ARG A 67 -0.75 13.20 -10.34
N ALA A 68 -0.66 11.89 -10.08
CA ALA A 68 -1.63 10.92 -10.56
C ALA A 68 -3.02 11.14 -9.94
N GLN A 69 -3.08 11.48 -8.64
CA GLN A 69 -4.33 11.77 -7.95
C GLN A 69 -4.98 13.07 -8.47
N GLU A 70 -4.16 14.11 -8.70
CA GLU A 70 -4.62 15.37 -9.31
C GLU A 70 -5.17 15.13 -10.72
N ASP A 71 -4.45 14.36 -11.53
CA ASP A 71 -4.85 14.03 -12.90
C ASP A 71 -6.18 13.27 -12.93
N VAL A 72 -6.38 12.29 -12.03
CA VAL A 72 -7.65 11.58 -11.88
C VAL A 72 -8.76 12.54 -11.46
N ALA A 73 -8.50 13.43 -10.49
CA ALA A 73 -9.49 14.41 -10.04
C ALA A 73 -9.89 15.38 -11.15
N ASP A 74 -8.95 15.82 -11.99
CA ASP A 74 -9.24 16.68 -13.14
C ASP A 74 -10.05 15.98 -14.22
N VAL A 75 -9.79 14.69 -14.46
CA VAL A 75 -10.60 13.89 -15.39
C VAL A 75 -12.02 13.73 -14.87
N LEU A 76 -12.20 13.40 -13.58
CA LEU A 76 -13.53 13.28 -12.97
C LEU A 76 -14.29 14.61 -12.97
N ALA A 77 -13.59 15.74 -12.88
CA ALA A 77 -14.18 17.07 -12.95
C ALA A 77 -14.38 17.59 -14.38
N GLY A 78 -14.06 16.81 -15.42
CA GLY A 78 -14.18 17.22 -16.82
C GLY A 78 -13.18 18.30 -17.27
N ARG A 79 -12.12 18.56 -16.49
CA ARG A 79 -11.06 19.53 -16.81
C ARG A 79 -9.97 18.96 -17.71
N LYS A 80 -9.87 17.64 -17.79
CA LYS A 80 -8.83 16.91 -18.54
C LYS A 80 -9.39 15.65 -19.19
N ALA A 81 -8.86 15.28 -20.35
CA ALA A 81 -9.08 13.97 -20.94
C ALA A 81 -7.83 13.09 -20.74
N MET A 82 -8.03 11.84 -20.33
CA MET A 82 -6.96 10.86 -20.15
C MET A 82 -7.47 9.48 -20.56
N ARG A 83 -6.57 8.62 -21.08
CA ARG A 83 -6.84 7.21 -21.29
C ARG A 83 -6.23 6.42 -20.14
N PHE A 84 -7.06 5.63 -19.46
CA PHE A 84 -6.62 4.71 -18.41
C PHE A 84 -6.33 3.32 -18.99
N PHE A 85 -5.54 2.54 -18.25
CA PHE A 85 -5.41 1.11 -18.46
C PHE A 85 -6.75 0.42 -18.17
N THR A 86 -7.08 -0.61 -18.96
CA THR A 86 -8.32 -1.40 -18.81
C THR A 86 -8.08 -2.76 -18.18
N ASP A 87 -6.81 -3.11 -17.97
CA ASP A 87 -6.29 -4.39 -17.53
C ASP A 87 -5.53 -4.30 -16.19
N GLU A 88 -5.59 -3.14 -15.53
CA GLU A 88 -4.96 -2.92 -14.24
C GLU A 88 -6.00 -2.61 -13.17
N TYR A 89 -6.17 -3.56 -12.24
CA TYR A 89 -7.11 -3.46 -11.14
C TYR A 89 -6.41 -2.91 -9.91
N ARG A 90 -7.02 -1.91 -9.27
CA ARG A 90 -6.43 -1.19 -8.15
C ARG A 90 -7.47 -0.89 -7.07
N CYS A 91 -7.04 -0.84 -5.81
CA CYS A 91 -7.89 -0.53 -4.66
C CYS A 91 -7.32 0.68 -3.88
N PRO A 92 -7.66 1.93 -4.24
CA PRO A 92 -7.24 3.11 -3.48
C PRO A 92 -7.79 3.07 -2.06
N THR A 93 -6.94 3.36 -1.08
CA THR A 93 -7.33 3.33 0.34
C THR A 93 -7.22 4.71 0.96
N HIS A 94 -8.25 5.13 1.71
CA HIS A 94 -8.26 6.44 2.35
C HIS A 94 -7.31 6.47 3.55
N ALA A 95 -6.45 7.48 3.63
CA ALA A 95 -5.39 7.56 4.63
C ALA A 95 -5.93 7.61 6.07
N ALA A 96 -7.10 8.23 6.30
CA ALA A 96 -7.69 8.27 7.63
C ALA A 96 -8.16 6.88 8.10
N ASP A 97 -8.65 6.05 7.18
CA ASP A 97 -9.12 4.70 7.50
C ASP A 97 -7.94 3.80 7.85
N VAL A 98 -6.84 3.92 7.09
CA VAL A 98 -5.58 3.22 7.40
C VAL A 98 -5.02 3.71 8.73
N ALA A 99 -5.02 5.02 9.00
CA ALA A 99 -4.56 5.55 10.29
C ALA A 99 -5.38 4.99 11.47
N ALA A 100 -6.70 4.90 11.33
CA ALA A 100 -7.56 4.30 12.34
C ALA A 100 -7.24 2.82 12.57
N ALA A 101 -7.05 2.05 11.50
CA ALA A 101 -6.66 0.64 11.58
C ALA A 101 -5.27 0.47 12.24
N LEU A 102 -4.31 1.35 11.93
CA LEU A 102 -2.98 1.33 12.53
C LEU A 102 -3.01 1.52 14.05
N VAL A 103 -3.87 2.43 14.54
CA VAL A 103 -4.07 2.63 15.98
C VAL A 103 -4.67 1.38 16.62
N GLN A 104 -5.66 0.74 15.97
CA GLN A 104 -6.28 -0.48 16.49
C GLN A 104 -5.29 -1.64 16.62
N VAL A 105 -4.40 -1.82 15.64
CA VAL A 105 -3.40 -2.90 15.69
C VAL A 105 -2.21 -2.57 16.60
N ALA A 106 -1.96 -1.29 16.90
CA ALA A 106 -0.90 -0.91 17.83
C ALA A 106 -1.21 -1.31 19.28
N GLY A 107 -2.50 -1.35 19.65
CA GLY A 107 -2.97 -1.64 21.01
C GLY A 107 -3.30 -0.37 21.77
#